data_AF-A0A6B2KTK8-F1
#
_entry.id   AF-A0A6B2KTK8-F1
#
_cell.length_a   1.000
_cell.length_b   1.000
_cell.length_c   1.000
_cell.angle_alpha   90.00
_cell.angle_beta   90.00
_cell.angle_gamma   90.00
#
_symmetry.space_group_name_H-M   'P 1'
#
loop_
_entity.id
_entity.type
_entity.pdbx_description
1 polymer ?
#
loop_
_entity_poly.entity_id
_entity_poly.type
_entity_poly.pdbx_seq_one_letter_code
_entity_poly.pdbx_strand_id
1 'polypeptide(L)'
;MTSIRIPVLAVLLASAASAWAQDASAPQAAPERAPLAASAPLAEPPAPVLVPAPVVAPEPPPPAPRPVRYRCEGDVAIEAVYPPLDRADDPVTISWLGGRETLKIARSGSGARYVNRSYVWWTKGDTAFLSTRGGRMLVRNCNAQ
;
A
#
# COMPACT_ATOMS: atom_id res chain seq x y z
N MET A 1 -34.70 2.22 -28.89
CA MET A 1 -35.13 3.33 -28.00
C MET A 1 -35.87 2.73 -26.82
N THR A 2 -35.20 2.53 -25.69
CA THR A 2 -35.88 2.16 -24.44
C THR A 2 -35.11 2.79 -23.29
N SER A 3 -35.74 3.82 -22.71
CA SER A 3 -35.20 4.71 -21.69
C SER A 3 -35.37 4.08 -20.31
N ILE A 4 -34.28 3.89 -19.55
CA ILE A 4 -34.34 3.49 -18.14
C ILE A 4 -33.98 4.71 -17.29
N ARG A 5 -34.94 5.11 -16.44
CA ARG A 5 -34.85 6.25 -15.53
C ARG A 5 -34.03 5.87 -14.29
N ILE A 6 -33.06 6.70 -13.97
CA ILE A 6 -32.20 6.63 -12.78
C ILE A 6 -32.93 7.30 -11.62
N PRO A 7 -33.17 6.62 -10.48
CA PRO A 7 -33.49 7.33 -9.25
C PRO A 7 -32.19 7.78 -8.57
N VAL A 8 -32.03 9.10 -8.51
CA VAL A 8 -31.06 9.78 -7.66
C VAL A 8 -31.54 9.62 -6.22
N LEU A 9 -30.83 8.83 -5.40
CA LEU A 9 -30.98 8.86 -3.95
C LEU A 9 -29.76 9.56 -3.36
N ALA A 10 -29.97 10.81 -2.97
CA ALA A 10 -29.12 11.54 -2.06
C ALA A 10 -29.54 11.19 -0.62
N VAL A 11 -28.62 10.69 0.20
CA VAL A 11 -28.76 10.69 1.65
C VAL A 11 -27.42 11.12 2.25
N LEU A 12 -27.43 12.37 2.72
CA LEU A 12 -26.47 12.99 3.65
C LEU A 12 -26.59 12.34 5.03
N LEU A 13 -25.55 12.50 5.87
CA LEU A 13 -25.44 12.36 7.35
C LEU A 13 -24.25 11.47 7.71
N ALA A 14 -23.39 11.73 8.69
CA ALA A 14 -23.09 12.88 9.54
C ALA A 14 -21.73 12.56 10.19
N SER A 15 -20.82 13.53 10.27
CA SER A 15 -19.54 13.39 10.98
C SER A 15 -19.75 13.61 12.48
N ALA A 16 -19.43 12.64 13.32
CA ALA A 16 -19.36 12.82 14.77
C ALA A 16 -17.95 12.46 15.25
N ALA A 17 -17.18 13.49 15.59
CA ALA A 17 -15.91 13.38 16.28
C ALA A 17 -16.20 13.20 17.78
N SER A 18 -15.86 12.03 18.34
CA SER A 18 -15.96 11.78 19.77
C SER A 18 -14.73 12.36 20.48
N ALA A 19 -14.87 13.60 20.97
CA ALA A 19 -13.95 14.19 21.92
C ALA A 19 -14.17 13.54 23.30
N TRP A 20 -13.21 12.74 23.76
CA TRP A 20 -13.22 12.20 25.12
C TRP A 20 -12.53 13.20 26.04
N ALA A 21 -13.33 13.89 26.85
CA ALA A 21 -12.88 14.67 27.99
C ALA A 21 -12.28 13.73 29.05
N GLN A 22 -11.12 14.08 29.59
CA GLN A 22 -10.50 13.35 30.69
C GLN A 22 -10.72 14.15 31.98
N ASP A 23 -11.48 13.57 32.90
CA ASP A 23 -11.65 13.99 34.28
C ASP A 23 -10.31 13.98 35.02
N ALA A 24 -9.82 15.17 35.41
CA ALA A 24 -8.69 15.32 36.32
C ALA A 24 -9.21 15.71 37.71
N SER A 25 -9.35 14.71 38.58
CA SER A 25 -9.57 14.88 40.01
C SER A 25 -8.31 15.40 40.72
N ALA A 26 -8.52 16.28 41.70
CA ALA A 26 -7.58 17.07 42.50
C ALA A 26 -6.57 16.23 43.33
N PRO A 27 -5.54 16.84 43.99
CA PRO A 27 -5.77 17.62 45.22
C PRO A 27 -4.90 18.89 45.40
N GLN A 28 -5.48 19.89 46.06
CA GLN A 28 -4.76 21.00 46.68
C GLN A 28 -4.61 20.71 48.18
N ALA A 29 -3.38 20.70 48.67
CA ALA A 29 -3.07 20.74 50.10
C ALA A 29 -1.97 21.79 50.34
N ALA A 30 -2.13 22.50 51.45
CA ALA A 30 -1.61 23.82 51.76
C ALA A 30 -0.10 23.84 52.16
N PRO A 31 0.50 25.04 52.38
CA PRO A 31 1.93 25.23 52.60
C PRO A 31 2.31 25.16 54.09
N GLU A 32 3.48 24.60 54.41
CA GLU A 32 4.05 24.62 55.75
C GLU A 32 5.48 25.16 55.75
N ARG A 33 5.78 26.07 56.69
CA ARG A 33 7.00 26.87 56.80
C ARG A 33 8.05 26.19 57.70
N ALA A 34 9.30 26.14 57.19
CA ALA A 34 10.62 26.32 57.84
C ALA A 34 11.06 25.32 58.96
N PRO A 35 12.36 24.95 59.06
CA PRO A 35 13.43 25.89 59.46
C PRO A 35 14.80 25.75 58.76
N LEU A 36 15.63 26.80 58.92
CA LEU A 36 17.09 26.81 58.73
C LEU A 36 17.76 25.80 59.66
N ALA A 37 18.53 24.85 59.13
CA ALA A 37 19.65 24.22 59.83
C ALA A 37 20.58 23.46 58.87
N ALA A 38 21.87 23.53 59.20
CA ALA A 38 22.98 22.65 58.84
C ALA A 38 23.62 22.83 57.44
N SER A 39 24.82 23.40 57.48
CA SER A 39 25.84 23.36 56.43
C SER A 39 26.13 21.91 56.02
N ALA A 40 25.56 21.48 54.89
CA ALA A 40 26.00 20.29 54.18
C ALA A 40 27.28 20.64 53.39
N PRO A 41 28.28 19.74 53.30
CA PRO A 41 29.36 19.93 52.34
C PRO A 41 28.75 20.00 50.93
N LEU A 42 29.24 20.89 50.07
CA LEU A 42 28.93 20.84 48.64
C LEU A 42 29.40 19.48 48.13
N ALA A 43 28.47 18.53 48.03
CA ALA A 43 28.66 17.37 47.20
C ALA A 43 28.74 17.90 45.76
N GLU A 44 29.90 17.74 45.13
CA GLU A 44 30.08 18.02 43.72
C GLU A 44 29.02 17.20 42.95
N PRO A 45 28.17 17.84 42.12
CA PRO A 45 27.13 17.11 41.41
C PRO A 45 27.80 16.04 40.54
N PRO A 46 27.32 14.78 40.55
CA PRO A 46 27.88 13.76 39.68
C PRO A 46 27.78 14.25 38.24
N ALA A 47 28.88 14.17 37.49
CA ALA A 47 28.90 14.52 36.08
C ALA A 47 27.75 13.80 35.35
N PRO A 48 27.03 14.47 34.43
CA PRO A 48 25.93 13.85 33.72
C PRO A 48 26.45 12.65 32.94
N VAL A 49 25.99 11.46 33.30
CA VAL A 49 26.23 10.25 32.53
C VAL A 49 25.47 10.41 31.22
N LEU A 50 26.20 10.54 30.12
CA LEU A 50 25.62 10.56 28.78
C LEU A 50 25.00 9.19 28.51
N VAL A 51 23.68 9.06 28.70
CA VAL A 51 22.93 7.94 28.16
C VAL A 51 22.93 8.08 26.64
N PRO A 52 23.50 7.12 25.88
CA PRO A 52 23.41 7.15 24.43
C PRO A 52 21.94 7.11 24.03
N ALA A 53 21.54 7.98 23.10
CA ALA A 53 20.19 7.97 22.55
C ALA A 53 19.86 6.57 21.99
N PRO A 54 18.62 6.09 22.13
CA PRO A 54 18.23 4.81 21.57
C PRO A 54 18.47 4.84 20.05
N VAL A 55 19.31 3.93 19.58
CA VAL A 55 19.52 3.73 18.14
C VAL A 55 18.25 3.09 17.60
N VAL A 56 17.41 3.89 16.95
CA VAL A 56 16.22 3.40 16.25
C VAL A 56 16.69 2.56 15.07
N ALA A 57 16.33 1.28 15.07
CA ALA A 57 16.59 0.39 13.94
C ALA A 57 15.82 0.90 12.70
N PRO A 58 16.40 0.85 11.49
CA PRO A 58 15.69 1.25 10.29
C PRO A 58 14.47 0.34 10.06
N GLU A 59 13.33 0.94 9.72
CA GLU A 59 12.15 0.19 9.30
C GLU A 59 12.43 -0.57 7.99
N PRO A 60 11.90 -1.79 7.81
CA PRO A 60 12.00 -2.52 6.55
C PRO A 60 11.46 -1.69 5.38
N PRO A 61 12.08 -1.78 4.19
CA PRO A 61 11.58 -1.08 3.02
C PRO A 61 10.18 -1.59 2.63
N PRO A 62 9.33 -0.72 2.06
CA PRO A 62 8.00 -1.13 1.64
C PRO A 62 8.07 -2.18 0.53
N PRO A 63 7.08 -3.09 0.43
CA PRO A 63 7.01 -4.07 -0.64
C PRO A 63 7.01 -3.42 -2.03
N ALA A 64 7.91 -3.89 -2.90
CA ALA A 64 8.15 -3.31 -4.22
C ALA A 64 7.37 -4.04 -5.35
N PRO A 65 6.95 -3.32 -6.40
CA PRO A 65 6.41 -3.94 -7.61
C PRO A 65 7.41 -4.88 -8.28
N ARG A 66 6.91 -5.87 -9.02
CA ARG A 66 7.69 -6.95 -9.61
C ARG A 66 7.61 -6.89 -11.14
N PRO A 67 8.60 -6.31 -11.83
CA PRO A 67 8.65 -6.35 -13.29
C PRO A 67 9.02 -7.75 -13.78
N VAL A 68 8.34 -8.20 -14.83
CA VAL A 68 8.63 -9.46 -15.54
C VAL A 68 8.63 -9.17 -17.03
N ARG A 69 9.70 -9.57 -17.71
CA ARG A 69 9.81 -9.43 -19.15
C ARG A 69 9.42 -10.74 -19.82
N TYR A 70 8.57 -10.65 -20.83
CA TYR A 70 8.16 -11.77 -21.64
C TYR A 70 8.72 -11.63 -23.06
N ARG A 71 9.28 -12.71 -23.59
CA ARG A 71 9.55 -12.87 -25.03
C ARG A 71 8.44 -13.69 -25.63
N CYS A 72 7.82 -13.16 -26.66
CA CYS A 72 6.70 -13.78 -27.34
C CYS A 72 7.07 -14.13 -28.78
N GLU A 73 6.18 -14.85 -29.45
CA GLU A 73 6.31 -15.12 -30.88
C GLU A 73 6.34 -13.82 -31.71
N GLY A 74 7.10 -13.85 -32.81
CA GLY A 74 7.27 -12.69 -33.70
C GLY A 74 8.15 -11.59 -33.12
N ASP A 75 9.13 -11.94 -32.28
CA ASP A 75 10.09 -11.03 -31.63
C ASP A 75 9.45 -9.92 -30.78
N VAL A 76 8.18 -10.09 -30.42
CA VAL A 76 7.44 -9.17 -29.56
C VAL A 76 7.91 -9.34 -28.11
N ALA A 77 8.10 -8.20 -27.42
CA ALA A 77 8.36 -8.17 -25.99
C ALA A 77 7.20 -7.48 -25.26
N ILE A 78 6.84 -8.05 -24.10
CA ILE A 78 5.88 -7.44 -23.16
C ILE A 78 6.58 -7.32 -21.81
N GLU A 79 6.52 -6.14 -21.20
CA GLU A 79 6.92 -5.97 -19.81
C GLU A 79 5.66 -5.87 -18.95
N ALA A 80 5.50 -6.77 -17.99
CA ALA A 80 4.41 -6.74 -17.02
C ALA A 80 4.95 -6.38 -15.64
N VAL A 81 4.44 -5.31 -15.05
CA VAL A 81 4.76 -4.89 -13.68
C VAL A 81 3.62 -5.33 -12.79
N TYR A 82 3.87 -6.40 -12.03
CA TYR A 82 2.92 -6.94 -11.07
C TYR A 82 3.03 -6.20 -9.74
N PRO A 83 1.93 -6.10 -8.97
CA PRO A 83 1.99 -5.53 -7.64
C PRO A 83 2.82 -6.42 -6.69
N PRO A 84 3.22 -5.85 -5.54
CA PRO A 84 3.74 -6.64 -4.43
C PRO A 84 2.83 -7.81 -4.04
N LEU A 85 3.38 -8.86 -3.44
CA LEU A 85 2.62 -10.08 -3.10
C LEU A 85 1.53 -9.85 -2.05
N ASP A 86 1.75 -8.93 -1.11
CA ASP A 86 0.79 -8.47 -0.12
C ASP A 86 -0.34 -7.61 -0.71
N ARG A 87 -0.21 -7.23 -1.99
CA ARG A 87 -1.20 -6.46 -2.76
C ARG A 87 -1.54 -7.14 -4.08
N ALA A 88 -1.68 -8.47 -4.07
CA ALA A 88 -1.92 -9.27 -5.28
C ALA A 88 -3.20 -8.88 -6.06
N ASP A 89 -4.17 -8.24 -5.41
CA ASP A 89 -5.41 -7.75 -6.05
C ASP A 89 -5.25 -6.41 -6.77
N ASP A 90 -4.12 -5.71 -6.58
CA ASP A 90 -3.84 -4.45 -7.27
C ASP A 90 -3.66 -4.68 -8.80
N PRO A 91 -3.92 -3.66 -9.62
CA PRO A 91 -3.80 -3.80 -11.07
C PRO A 91 -2.36 -4.10 -11.52
N VAL A 92 -2.23 -4.96 -12.53
CA VAL A 92 -0.97 -5.11 -13.29
C VAL A 92 -0.88 -4.00 -14.33
N THR A 93 0.34 -3.55 -14.62
CA THR A 93 0.59 -2.70 -15.78
C THR A 93 1.42 -3.45 -16.80
N ILE A 94 0.94 -3.55 -18.04
CA ILE A 94 1.69 -4.13 -19.15
C ILE A 94 2.12 -3.05 -20.12
N SER A 95 3.32 -3.19 -20.68
CA SER A 95 3.86 -2.31 -21.73
C SER A 95 4.21 -3.15 -22.94
N TRP A 96 3.66 -2.80 -24.11
CA TRP A 96 3.92 -3.49 -25.37
C TRP A 96 3.70 -2.56 -26.57
N LEU A 97 4.46 -2.73 -27.66
CA LEU A 97 4.38 -1.91 -28.89
C LEU A 97 4.33 -0.39 -28.61
N GLY A 98 5.06 0.07 -27.58
CA GLY A 98 5.09 1.48 -27.16
C GLY A 98 3.87 1.96 -26.37
N GLY A 99 2.83 1.14 -26.21
CA GLY A 99 1.67 1.42 -25.35
C GLY A 99 1.85 0.89 -23.93
N ARG A 100 1.09 1.46 -22.99
CA ARG A 100 1.03 1.04 -21.58
C ARG A 100 -0.42 0.90 -21.15
N GLU A 101 -0.75 -0.25 -20.58
CA GLU A 101 -2.12 -0.63 -20.23
C GLU A 101 -2.18 -1.11 -18.79
N THR A 102 -3.15 -0.61 -18.03
CA THR A 102 -3.43 -1.07 -16.66
C THR A 102 -4.61 -2.03 -16.69
N LEU A 103 -4.46 -3.20 -16.09
CA LEU A 103 -5.44 -4.28 -16.08
C LEU A 103 -5.69 -4.78 -14.66
N LYS A 104 -6.96 -4.96 -14.30
CA LYS A 104 -7.35 -5.51 -12.99
C LYS A 104 -7.39 -7.02 -13.03
N ILE A 105 -7.01 -7.67 -11.94
CA ILE A 105 -7.20 -9.12 -11.81
C ILE A 105 -8.70 -9.46 -11.90
N ALA A 106 -9.01 -10.58 -12.55
CA ALA A 106 -10.33 -11.13 -12.71
C ALA A 106 -10.30 -12.63 -12.42
N ARG A 107 -11.41 -13.14 -11.88
CA ARG A 107 -11.56 -14.57 -11.55
C ARG A 107 -11.31 -15.45 -12.78
N SER A 108 -10.52 -16.50 -12.61
CA SER A 108 -10.12 -17.46 -13.65
C SER A 108 -10.11 -18.89 -13.09
N GLY A 109 -10.31 -19.88 -13.98
CA GLY A 109 -10.25 -21.31 -13.62
C GLY A 109 -8.84 -21.91 -13.67
N SER A 110 -7.88 -21.24 -14.33
CA SER A 110 -6.48 -21.69 -14.40
C SER A 110 -5.55 -20.51 -14.67
N GLY A 111 -4.51 -20.35 -13.85
CA GLY A 111 -3.61 -19.20 -13.94
C GLY A 111 -4.28 -17.89 -13.55
N ALA A 112 -3.64 -16.77 -13.86
CA ALA A 112 -4.14 -15.44 -13.56
C ALA A 112 -4.65 -14.74 -14.83
N ARG A 113 -5.81 -14.10 -14.72
CA ARG A 113 -6.43 -13.34 -15.80
C ARG A 113 -6.57 -11.89 -15.37
N TYR A 114 -5.98 -10.98 -16.13
CA TYR A 114 -6.11 -9.55 -15.92
C TYR A 114 -6.87 -8.93 -17.10
N VAL A 115 -7.77 -7.99 -16.82
CA VAL A 115 -8.66 -7.42 -17.83
C VAL A 115 -8.76 -5.90 -17.70
N ASN A 116 -8.90 -5.23 -18.85
CA ASN A 116 -9.41 -3.87 -18.92
C ASN A 116 -10.52 -3.77 -19.98
N ARG A 117 -10.86 -2.57 -20.46
CA ARG A 117 -11.90 -2.39 -21.49
C ARG A 117 -11.55 -3.06 -22.82
N SER A 118 -10.27 -3.06 -23.18
CA SER A 118 -9.79 -3.44 -24.51
C SER A 118 -9.12 -4.81 -24.53
N TYR A 119 -8.48 -5.20 -23.43
CA TYR A 119 -7.50 -6.28 -23.41
C TYR A 119 -7.72 -7.27 -22.27
N VAL A 120 -7.20 -8.48 -22.50
CA VAL A 120 -7.10 -9.58 -21.54
C VAL A 120 -5.66 -10.07 -21.56
N TRP A 121 -4.98 -9.96 -20.43
CA TRP A 121 -3.66 -10.53 -20.19
C TRP A 121 -3.82 -11.82 -19.38
N TRP A 122 -3.36 -12.94 -19.91
CA TRP A 122 -3.47 -14.24 -19.25
C TRP A 122 -2.07 -14.78 -18.97
N THR A 123 -1.85 -15.26 -17.75
CA THR A 123 -0.59 -15.92 -17.36
C THR A 123 -0.83 -17.27 -16.71
N LYS A 124 0.11 -18.19 -16.89
CA LYS A 124 0.13 -19.51 -16.25
C LYS A 124 1.58 -19.97 -16.10
N GLY A 125 2.06 -20.00 -14.85
CA GLY A 125 3.50 -20.17 -14.59
C GLY A 125 4.29 -19.09 -15.34
N ASP A 126 5.26 -19.52 -16.13
CA ASP A 126 6.12 -18.62 -16.91
C ASP A 126 5.54 -18.28 -18.29
N THR A 127 4.39 -18.86 -18.65
CA THR A 127 3.75 -18.61 -19.95
C THR A 127 2.69 -17.52 -19.87
N ALA A 128 2.52 -16.78 -20.96
CA ALA A 128 1.48 -15.78 -21.08
C ALA A 128 0.97 -15.60 -22.51
N PHE A 129 -0.17 -14.93 -22.64
CA PHE A 129 -0.66 -14.40 -23.91
C PHE A 129 -1.55 -13.18 -23.66
N LEU A 130 -1.75 -12.43 -24.74
CA LEU A 130 -2.50 -11.21 -24.74
C LEU A 130 -3.55 -11.24 -25.85
N SER A 131 -4.79 -10.96 -25.48
CA SER A 131 -5.90 -10.89 -26.42
C SER A 131 -6.71 -9.62 -26.21
N THR A 132 -7.55 -9.31 -27.20
CA THR A 132 -8.63 -8.34 -27.01
C THR A 132 -9.69 -8.90 -26.04
N ARG A 133 -10.52 -8.04 -25.46
CA ARG A 133 -11.65 -8.46 -24.62
C ARG A 133 -12.66 -9.34 -25.37
N GLY A 134 -12.73 -9.21 -26.70
CA GLY A 134 -13.52 -10.07 -27.60
C GLY A 134 -12.85 -11.40 -27.97
N GLY A 135 -11.68 -11.73 -27.41
CA GLY A 135 -11.02 -13.02 -27.59
C GLY A 135 -10.06 -13.11 -28.78
N ARG A 136 -9.96 -12.08 -29.63
CA ARG A 136 -8.96 -12.05 -30.72
C ARG A 136 -7.55 -12.01 -30.13
N MET A 137 -6.71 -12.97 -30.50
CA MET A 137 -5.31 -13.06 -30.07
C MET A 137 -4.50 -11.89 -30.65
N LEU A 138 -3.69 -11.24 -29.81
CA LEU A 138 -2.79 -10.16 -30.20
C LEU A 138 -1.33 -10.62 -30.14
N VAL A 139 -0.97 -11.30 -29.06
CA VAL A 139 0.38 -11.84 -28.84
C VAL A 139 0.25 -13.19 -28.14
N ARG A 140 0.99 -14.21 -28.59
CA ARG A 140 0.92 -15.59 -28.09
C ARG A 140 2.31 -16.13 -27.76
N ASN A 141 2.34 -17.29 -27.10
CA ASN A 141 3.55 -18.03 -26.77
C ASN A 141 4.60 -17.16 -26.06
N CYS A 142 4.13 -16.31 -25.14
CA CYS A 142 5.02 -15.49 -24.33
C CYS A 142 5.63 -16.34 -23.22
N ASN A 143 6.96 -16.25 -23.04
CA ASN A 143 7.69 -16.88 -21.96
C ASN A 143 8.44 -15.84 -21.15
N ALA A 144 8.31 -15.90 -19.84
CA ALA A 144 9.07 -15.08 -18.91
C ALA A 144 10.58 -15.34 -19.09
N GLN A 145 11.37 -14.31 -18.82
CA GLN A 145 12.83 -14.32 -18.91
C GLN A 145 13.45 -14.11 -17.53
#